data_AF-A0A528F5N0-F1
#
_entry.id   AF-A0A528F5N0-F1
#
_cell.length_a   1.000
_cell.length_b   1.000
_cell.length_c   1.000
_cell.angle_alpha   90.00
_cell.angle_beta   90.00
_cell.angle_gamma   90.00
#
_symmetry.space_group_name_H-M   'P 1'
#
loop_
_entity.id
_entity.type
_entity.pdbx_description
1 polymer ?
#
loop_
_entity_poly.entity_id
_entity_poly.type
_entity_poly.pdbx_seq_one_letter_code
_entity_poly.pdbx_strand_id
1 'polypeptide(L)' 'DIHAQGVAFDTKPLKGGPPTARSMIFVTPDGERSMNTYLGACVELGPEDVEADKASGAKVTYFEGYLWD' A
#
# COMPACT_ATOMS: atom_id res chain seq x y z
N ASP A 1 12.93 2.22 1.41
CA ASP A 1 12.66 1.38 0.24
C ASP A 1 12.29 -0.02 0.72
N ILE A 2 11.20 -0.60 0.20
CA ILE A 2 10.67 -1.89 0.68
C ILE A 2 11.55 -3.09 0.26
N HIS A 3 12.14 -3.05 -0.93
CA HIS A 3 13.08 -4.07 -1.40
C HIS A 3 14.37 -4.05 -0.59
N ALA A 4 14.85 -2.87 -0.20
CA ALA A 4 16.06 -2.72 0.63
C ALA A 4 15.93 -3.38 2.02
N GLN A 5 14.71 -3.73 2.45
CA GLN A 5 14.46 -4.50 3.68
C GLN A 5 14.32 -6.02 3.44
N GLY A 6 14.54 -6.49 2.20
CA GLY A 6 14.43 -7.91 1.83
C GLY A 6 12.99 -8.40 1.62
N VAL A 7 12.03 -7.48 1.49
CA VAL A 7 10.63 -7.82 1.22
C VAL A 7 10.42 -8.02 -0.27
N ALA A 8 9.79 -9.13 -0.66
CA ALA A 8 9.35 -9.34 -2.05
C ALA A 8 8.18 -8.40 -2.38
N PHE A 9 8.37 -7.50 -3.35
CA PHE A 9 7.40 -6.47 -3.72
C PHE A 9 7.41 -6.29 -5.25
N ASP A 10 6.66 -7.13 -5.97
CA ASP A 10 6.78 -7.25 -7.43
C ASP A 10 5.57 -6.69 -8.20
N THR A 11 4.59 -6.11 -7.48
CA THR A 11 3.46 -5.38 -8.07
C THR A 11 3.98 -4.29 -9.00
N LYS A 12 3.50 -4.29 -10.25
CA LYS A 12 4.01 -3.39 -11.28
C LYS A 12 3.51 -1.97 -11.03
N PRO A 13 4.34 -0.94 -11.23
CA PRO A 13 3.89 0.44 -11.09
C PRO A 13 2.85 0.78 -12.16
N LEU A 14 1.84 1.55 -11.78
CA LEU A 14 0.87 2.11 -12.70
C LEU A 14 1.57 3.03 -13.71
N LYS A 15 1.23 2.89 -14.99
CA LYS A 15 1.75 3.73 -16.08
C LYS A 15 0.70 4.75 -16.50
N GLY A 16 0.98 6.03 -16.29
CA GLY A 16 -0.04 7.07 -16.45
C GLY A 16 -1.07 7.01 -15.33
N GLY A 17 -2.15 7.80 -15.44
CA GLY A 17 -3.19 7.86 -14.41
C GLY A 17 -2.78 8.66 -13.16
N PRO A 18 -3.48 8.43 -12.02
CA PRO A 18 -3.17 9.10 -10.76
C PRO A 18 -1.73 8.81 -10.30
N PRO A 19 -1.03 9.77 -9.67
CA PRO A 19 0.32 9.54 -9.16
C PRO A 19 0.30 8.61 -7.95
N THR A 20 1.47 8.17 -7.49
CA THR A 20 1.62 7.44 -6.22
C THR A 20 0.89 8.15 -5.08
N ALA A 21 0.22 7.37 -4.24
CA ALA A 21 -0.48 7.85 -3.04
C ALA A 21 0.47 8.64 -2.13
N ARG A 22 -0.11 9.58 -1.36
CA ARG A 22 0.64 10.36 -0.37
C ARG A 22 -0.26 10.73 0.79
N SER A 23 0.29 10.69 2.00
CA SER A 23 -0.40 11.13 3.21
C SER A 23 0.33 12.29 3.84
N MET A 24 -0.40 13.36 4.16
CA MET A 24 0.10 14.45 4.99
C MET A 24 -0.18 14.10 6.44
N ILE A 25 0.87 13.80 7.20
CA ILE A 25 0.79 13.37 8.59
C ILE A 25 1.19 14.53 9.49
N PHE A 26 0.25 14.97 10.32
CA PHE A 26 0.46 16.00 11.33
C PHE A 26 0.60 15.34 12.70
N VAL A 27 1.69 15.65 13.41
CA VAL A 27 2.01 15.07 14.72
C VAL A 27 1.89 16.15 15.79
N THR A 28 1.13 15.87 16.84
CA THR A 28 0.92 16.77 17.98
C THR A 28 2.00 16.56 19.05
N PRO A 29 2.19 17.51 20.00
CA PRO A 29 3.22 17.38 21.04
C PRO A 29 3.09 16.15 21.96
N ASP A 30 1.88 15.58 22.07
CA ASP A 30 1.61 14.33 22.80
C ASP A 30 1.96 13.06 22.00
N GLY A 31 2.41 13.21 20.74
CA GLY A 31 2.83 12.12 19.87
C GLY A 31 1.70 11.47 19.07
N GLU A 32 0.46 11.94 19.22
CA GLU A 32 -0.64 11.50 18.34
C GLU A 32 -0.44 11.99 16.91
N ARG A 33 -1.06 11.29 15.95
CA ARG A 33 -1.01 11.67 14.54
C ARG A 33 -2.37 11.73 13.88
N SER A 34 -2.56 12.76 13.07
CA SER A 34 -3.70 12.92 12.15
C SER A 34 -3.22 12.82 10.71
N MET A 35 -3.84 11.95 9.93
CA MET A 35 -3.42 11.61 8.57
C MET A 35 -4.44 12.11 7.55
N ASN A 36 -3.95 12.77 6.50
CA ASN A 36 -4.77 13.23 5.38
C ASN A 36 -4.24 12.58 4.10
N THR A 37 -4.93 11.54 3.64
CA THR A 37 -4.43 10.68 2.56
C THR A 37 -5.13 10.99 1.24
N TYR A 38 -4.33 11.22 0.21
CA TYR A 38 -4.77 11.15 -1.18
C TYR A 38 -4.35 9.79 -1.75
N LEU A 39 -5.33 8.95 -2.10
CA LEU A 39 -5.11 7.55 -2.48
C LEU A 39 -4.37 7.39 -3.82
N GLY A 40 -4.50 8.34 -4.76
CA GLY A 40 -3.75 8.27 -6.02
C GLY A 40 -3.86 6.90 -6.70
N ALA A 41 -2.74 6.32 -7.12
CA ALA A 41 -2.67 5.01 -7.78
C ALA A 41 -3.23 3.83 -6.94
N CYS A 42 -3.41 3.97 -5.63
CA CYS A 42 -3.97 2.89 -4.80
C CYS A 42 -5.40 2.50 -5.18
N VAL A 43 -6.16 3.41 -5.82
CA VAL A 43 -7.53 3.11 -6.29
C VAL A 43 -7.55 2.12 -7.46
N GLU A 44 -6.40 1.88 -8.09
CA GLU A 44 -6.25 0.96 -9.23
C GLU A 44 -5.77 -0.43 -8.79
N LEU A 45 -5.60 -0.68 -7.48
CA LEU A 45 -5.21 -2.00 -6.98
C LEU A 45 -6.36 -2.99 -7.19
N GLY A 46 -6.11 -4.06 -7.95
CA GLY A 46 -7.15 -5.02 -8.33
C GLY A 46 -6.74 -6.49 -8.14
N PRO A 47 -7.68 -7.43 -8.39
CA PRO A 47 -7.38 -8.87 -8.38
C PRO A 47 -6.21 -9.28 -9.29
N GLU A 48 -5.97 -8.53 -10.37
CA GLU A 48 -4.85 -8.71 -11.30
C GLU A 48 -3.46 -8.53 -10.65
N ASP A 49 -3.39 -7.83 -9.52
CA ASP A 49 -2.16 -7.60 -8.78
C ASP A 49 -1.89 -8.70 -7.73
N VAL A 50 -2.81 -9.66 -7.56
CA VAL A 50 -2.67 -10.75 -6.60
C VAL A 50 -1.77 -11.85 -7.14
N GLU A 51 -0.58 -11.97 -6.56
CA GLU A 51 0.36 -13.05 -6.85
C GLU A 51 -0.01 -14.32 -6.07
N ALA A 52 -0.87 -15.17 -6.66
CA ALA A 52 -1.45 -16.34 -6.00
C ALA A 52 -0.43 -17.32 -5.39
N ASP A 53 0.72 -17.51 -6.06
CA ASP A 53 1.80 -18.37 -5.55
C ASP A 53 2.42 -17.83 -4.26
N LYS A 54 2.55 -16.50 -4.13
CA LYS A 54 3.05 -15.87 -2.91
C LYS A 54 2.02 -15.97 -1.79
N ALA A 55 0.75 -15.73 -2.09
CA ALA A 55 -0.33 -15.82 -1.12
C ALA A 55 -0.47 -17.24 -0.56
N SER A 56 -0.38 -18.27 -1.41
CA SER A 56 -0.45 -19.67 -0.98
C SER A 56 0.81 -20.16 -0.25
N GLY A 57 1.98 -19.58 -0.56
CA GLY A 57 3.24 -19.87 0.12
C GLY A 57 3.40 -19.17 1.47
N ALA A 58 2.59 -18.15 1.76
CA ALA A 58 2.62 -17.41 3.01
C ALA A 58 1.88 -18.16 4.12
N LYS A 59 2.42 -18.17 5.34
CA LYS A 59 1.72 -18.72 6.52
C LYS A 59 0.49 -17.89 6.90
N VAL A 60 0.55 -16.58 6.64
CA VAL A 60 -0.49 -15.61 6.95
C VAL A 60 -0.50 -14.58 5.83
N THR A 61 -1.69 -14.28 5.33
CA THR A 61 -1.95 -13.11 4.48
C THR A 61 -2.64 -12.06 5.33
N TYR A 62 -1.98 -10.92 5.49
CA TYR A 62 -2.47 -9.78 6.27
C TYR A 62 -2.84 -8.63 5.33
N PHE A 63 -3.92 -7.91 5.62
CA PHE A 63 -4.38 -6.78 4.83
C PHE A 63 -5.01 -5.69 5.71
N GLU A 64 -5.06 -4.47 5.20
CA GLU A 64 -5.61 -3.31 5.90
C GLU A 64 -7.12 -3.18 5.64
N GLY A 65 -7.87 -2.75 6.66
CA GLY A 65 -9.27 -2.36 6.46
C GLY A 65 -9.44 -1.13 5.55
N TYR A 66 -8.37 -0.36 5.33
CA TYR A 66 -8.35 0.79 4.43
C TYR A 66 -8.53 0.45 2.95
N LEU A 67 -8.42 -0.84 2.57
CA LEU A 67 -8.61 -1.30 1.18
C LEU A 67 -10.07 -1.27 0.69
N TRP A 68 -11.01 -0.80 1.52
CA TRP A 68 -12.44 -0.74 1.20
C TRP A 68 -12.92 0.63 0.70
N ASP A 69 -12.02 1.60 0.56
CA ASP A 69 -12.29 2.96 0.05
C ASP A 69 -12.08 3.06 -1.47
#